data_AF-A0A0C4ERK7-F1
#
_entry.id   AF-A0A0C4ERK7-F1
#
_cell.length_a   1.000
_cell.length_b   1.000
_cell.length_c   1.000
_cell.angle_alpha   90.00
_cell.angle_beta   90.00
_cell.angle_gamma   90.00
#
_symmetry.space_group_name_H-M   'P 1'
#
loop_
_entity.id
_entity.type
_entity.pdbx_description
1 polymer ?
#
loop_
_entity_poly.entity_id
_entity_poly.type
_entity_poly.pdbx_seq_one_letter_code
_entity_poly.pdbx_strand_id
1 'polypeptide(L)'
;MIDVDEEGENHVRRMVSQELLKKKETVTHKSAGHVWARLLSVGGGSSSTISLSTGNGKATGLNQYGDGAGKSGGLERSLNELLKGEWAATAKDEVGSLIVQSVLENWNETAKADVVEELLSDIYSCAVQQWGNFVILHLIEHSTGAIQKKLFERLTETQLACELSIDNFGAKAIEKVLKVSGMESRIVEDYVKSICEYGHGRPASVNLILFCRHINRAEHPFESMIASLIDIACHQAGAQVLTLLFTSAPNSIRDLMIQTVVRSKIARFILGKSNRLISVTLFPLCTLYRDEMA
;
A
#
# COMPACT_ATOMS: atom_id res chain seq x y z
N MET A 1 23.56 -40.34 -2.52
CA MET A 1 22.51 -39.29 -2.50
C MET A 1 21.27 -40.02 -2.02
N ILE A 2 20.94 -39.89 -0.74
CA ILE A 2 19.81 -40.61 -0.15
C ILE A 2 18.57 -39.85 -0.62
N ASP A 3 17.76 -40.48 -1.47
CA ASP A 3 16.40 -40.04 -1.72
C ASP A 3 15.67 -40.10 -0.38
N VAL A 4 15.49 -38.94 0.26
CA VAL A 4 14.62 -38.84 1.43
C VAL A 4 13.22 -38.99 0.87
N ASP A 5 12.58 -40.11 1.15
CA ASP A 5 11.23 -40.42 0.70
C ASP A 5 10.30 -39.23 0.97
N GLU A 6 9.63 -38.74 -0.07
CA GLU A 6 8.71 -37.60 -0.06
C GLU A 6 7.62 -37.75 1.02
N GLU A 7 7.28 -38.99 1.39
CA GLU A 7 6.38 -39.31 2.51
C GLU A 7 6.97 -38.99 3.90
N GLY A 8 8.28 -39.23 4.10
CA GLY A 8 8.98 -38.92 5.34
C GLY A 8 9.11 -37.43 5.59
N GLU A 9 9.42 -36.65 4.54
CA GLU A 9 9.49 -35.19 4.61
C GLU A 9 8.11 -34.58 4.97
N ASN A 10 7.05 -35.11 4.37
CA ASN A 10 5.68 -34.72 4.67
C ASN A 10 5.23 -35.07 6.10
N HIS A 11 5.72 -36.18 6.67
CA HIS A 11 5.44 -36.56 8.06
C HIS A 11 6.12 -35.60 9.06
N VAL A 12 7.41 -35.33 8.86
CA VAL A 12 8.16 -34.39 9.72
C VAL A 12 7.53 -33.00 9.67
N ARG A 13 7.18 -32.52 8.47
CA ARG A 13 6.48 -31.25 8.25
C ARG A 13 5.18 -31.17 9.06
N ARG A 14 4.40 -32.25 9.10
CA ARG A 14 3.15 -32.32 9.87
C ARG A 14 3.40 -32.31 11.38
N MET A 15 4.42 -33.00 11.87
CA MET A 15 4.78 -32.98 13.28
C MET A 15 5.21 -31.58 13.73
N VAL A 16 6.11 -30.95 12.96
CA VAL A 16 6.60 -29.61 13.26
C VAL A 16 5.47 -28.59 13.23
N SER A 17 4.57 -28.65 12.25
CA SER A 17 3.44 -27.71 12.19
C SER A 17 2.47 -27.89 13.37
N GLN A 18 2.20 -29.13 13.79
CA GLN A 18 1.38 -29.39 14.98
C GLN A 18 2.01 -28.84 16.26
N GLU A 19 3.32 -28.94 16.44
CA GLU A 19 4.01 -28.37 17.60
C GLU A 19 3.98 -26.84 17.61
N LEU A 20 4.19 -26.18 16.45
CA LEU A 20 4.15 -24.73 16.36
C LEU A 20 2.74 -24.18 16.63
N LEU A 21 1.71 -24.87 16.13
CA LEU A 21 0.31 -24.47 16.32
C LEU A 21 -0.17 -24.55 17.78
N LYS A 22 0.56 -25.22 18.69
CA LYS A 22 0.21 -25.26 20.12
C LYS A 22 0.34 -23.91 20.82
N LYS A 23 1.17 -23.00 20.28
CA LYS A 23 1.48 -21.71 20.88
C LYS A 23 1.44 -20.63 19.82
N LYS A 24 0.51 -19.68 19.98
CA LYS A 24 0.31 -18.58 19.05
C LYS A 24 1.54 -17.69 18.90
N GLU A 25 2.29 -17.54 19.99
CA GLU A 25 3.50 -16.70 20.07
C GLU A 25 4.62 -17.20 19.15
N THR A 26 4.55 -18.45 18.66
CA THR A 26 5.54 -18.97 17.72
C THR A 26 5.56 -18.21 16.40
N VAL A 27 4.44 -17.59 16.01
CA VAL A 27 4.30 -16.80 14.78
C VAL A 27 5.13 -15.51 14.86
N THR A 28 5.30 -14.92 16.04
CA THR A 28 6.09 -13.69 16.24
C THR A 28 7.48 -13.96 16.82
N HIS A 29 7.78 -15.22 17.17
CA HIS A 29 9.05 -15.58 17.78
C HIS A 29 10.19 -15.71 16.76
N LYS A 30 11.30 -14.98 16.95
CA LYS A 30 12.43 -14.90 16.01
C LYS A 30 12.97 -16.26 15.55
N SER A 31 13.17 -17.21 16.46
CA SER A 31 13.68 -18.54 16.11
C SER A 31 12.64 -19.42 15.37
N ALA A 32 11.35 -19.24 15.67
CA ALA A 32 10.28 -20.04 15.09
C ALA A 32 9.82 -19.47 13.74
N GLY A 33 9.98 -18.16 13.52
CA GLY A 33 9.66 -17.50 12.25
C GLY A 33 10.34 -18.10 11.03
N HIS A 34 11.63 -18.48 11.15
CA HIS A 34 12.33 -19.16 10.06
C HIS A 34 11.74 -20.54 9.74
N VAL A 35 11.28 -21.25 10.76
CA VAL A 35 10.61 -22.54 10.60
C VAL A 35 9.25 -22.33 9.92
N TRP A 36 8.50 -21.31 10.35
CA TRP A 36 7.24 -20.91 9.71
C TRP A 36 7.42 -20.56 8.24
N ALA A 37 8.42 -19.75 7.87
CA ALA A 37 8.69 -19.41 6.49
C ALA A 37 8.97 -20.66 5.64
N ARG A 38 9.83 -21.57 6.12
CA ARG A 38 10.12 -22.83 5.40
C ARG A 38 8.89 -23.73 5.29
N LEU A 39 8.05 -23.76 6.34
CA LEU A 39 6.78 -24.48 6.29
C LEU A 39 5.87 -23.85 5.22
N LEU A 40 5.67 -22.54 5.20
CA LEU A 40 4.72 -21.92 4.27
C LEU A 40 5.19 -21.97 2.80
N SER A 41 6.50 -21.85 2.53
CA SER A 41 7.03 -21.85 1.15
C SER A 41 7.02 -23.22 0.44
N VAL A 42 6.99 -24.35 1.17
CA VAL A 42 7.11 -25.69 0.57
C VAL A 42 5.75 -26.30 0.18
N GLY A 43 4.65 -25.55 0.31
CA GLY A 43 3.29 -25.99 -0.06
C GLY A 43 2.94 -25.88 -1.54
N GLY A 44 3.79 -25.27 -2.37
CA GLY A 44 3.63 -25.18 -3.82
C GLY A 44 4.90 -25.70 -4.48
N GLY A 45 4.75 -26.67 -5.39
CA GLY A 45 5.86 -27.29 -6.10
C GLY A 45 6.82 -26.25 -6.72
N SER A 46 8.10 -26.46 -6.47
CA SER A 46 9.29 -25.94 -7.14
C SER A 46 9.09 -24.99 -8.33
N SER A 47 9.60 -23.76 -8.22
CA SER A 47 10.57 -23.28 -9.22
C SER A 47 11.32 -22.03 -8.75
N SER A 48 12.60 -22.21 -8.43
CA SER A 48 13.61 -21.17 -8.52
C SER A 48 14.41 -21.39 -9.80
N THR A 49 14.24 -20.52 -10.80
CA THR A 49 15.22 -20.26 -11.88
C THR A 49 15.06 -18.80 -12.29
N ILE A 50 15.99 -17.92 -11.90
CA ILE A 50 17.14 -17.50 -12.72
C ILE A 50 16.71 -17.19 -14.17
N SER A 51 16.67 -15.90 -14.46
CA SER A 51 16.56 -15.31 -15.79
C SER A 51 17.65 -15.81 -16.73
N LEU A 52 17.26 -16.38 -17.87
CA LEU A 52 18.02 -16.46 -19.12
C LEU A 52 17.05 -16.65 -20.31
N SER A 53 17.47 -16.10 -21.43
CA SER A 53 16.75 -15.73 -22.65
C SER A 53 16.18 -16.86 -23.54
N THR A 54 15.17 -16.47 -24.34
CA THR A 54 14.82 -16.95 -25.70
C THR A 54 13.87 -18.14 -25.83
N GLY A 55 12.80 -17.97 -26.63
CA GLY A 55 12.15 -19.09 -27.32
C GLY A 55 10.63 -19.01 -27.45
N ASN A 56 10.17 -18.65 -28.64
CA ASN A 56 8.79 -18.59 -29.10
C ASN A 56 8.15 -20.01 -29.19
N GLY A 57 6.88 -20.18 -28.80
CA GLY A 57 6.17 -21.45 -29.04
C GLY A 57 4.74 -21.50 -28.48
N LYS A 58 3.74 -21.49 -29.38
CA LYS A 58 2.32 -21.75 -29.08
C LYS A 58 2.10 -23.21 -28.67
N ALA A 59 1.26 -23.46 -27.66
CA ALA A 59 0.49 -24.69 -27.57
C ALA A 59 -0.86 -24.43 -26.88
N THR A 60 -1.92 -24.68 -27.65
CA THR A 60 -3.32 -24.86 -27.26
C THR A 60 -3.49 -26.08 -26.35
N GLY A 61 -4.32 -25.99 -25.32
CA GLY A 61 -4.72 -27.14 -24.50
C GLY A 61 -5.75 -26.76 -23.45
N LEU A 62 -7.03 -26.92 -23.77
CA LEU A 62 -8.12 -26.95 -22.81
C LEU A 62 -7.96 -28.16 -21.88
N ASN A 63 -7.85 -27.94 -20.57
CA ASN A 63 -8.15 -28.89 -19.49
C ASN A 63 -8.87 -28.06 -18.42
N GLN A 64 -10.20 -27.92 -18.43
CA GLN A 64 -11.21 -28.86 -17.94
C GLN A 64 -10.87 -29.50 -16.58
N TYR A 65 -11.72 -29.15 -15.61
CA TYR A 65 -11.78 -29.59 -14.21
C TYR A 65 -11.29 -31.03 -13.99
N GLY A 66 -10.30 -31.17 -13.12
CA GLY A 66 -9.77 -32.43 -12.64
C GLY A 66 -9.22 -32.26 -11.23
N ASP A 67 -10.04 -32.68 -10.29
CA ASP A 67 -9.79 -32.96 -8.87
C ASP A 67 -8.32 -33.29 -8.53
N GLY A 68 -7.73 -32.47 -7.67
CA GLY A 68 -6.37 -32.57 -7.18
C GLY A 68 -6.23 -31.86 -5.83
N ALA A 69 -7.22 -32.02 -4.95
CA ALA A 69 -7.21 -31.52 -3.57
C ALA A 69 -6.21 -32.32 -2.70
N GLY A 70 -4.91 -32.17 -2.98
CA GLY A 70 -3.84 -32.81 -2.22
C GLY A 70 -3.51 -32.02 -0.95
N LYS A 71 -4.08 -32.41 0.20
CA LYS A 71 -3.53 -32.32 1.59
C LYS A 71 -2.92 -30.99 2.10
N SER A 72 -2.94 -29.86 1.39
CA SER A 72 -2.37 -28.57 1.81
C SER A 72 -3.28 -27.76 2.74
N GLY A 73 -4.60 -27.90 2.61
CA GLY A 73 -5.57 -27.07 3.35
C GLY A 73 -5.70 -27.33 4.86
N GLY A 74 -5.02 -28.33 5.42
CA GLY A 74 -5.05 -28.62 6.85
C GLY A 74 -4.30 -27.57 7.68
N LEU A 75 -3.09 -27.20 7.23
CA LEU A 75 -2.28 -26.17 7.89
C LEU A 75 -2.92 -24.79 7.75
N GLU A 76 -3.41 -24.47 6.55
CA GLU A 76 -4.09 -23.19 6.26
C GLU A 76 -5.28 -22.98 7.22
N ARG A 77 -6.14 -23.99 7.35
CA ARG A 77 -7.29 -23.95 8.26
C ARG A 77 -6.87 -23.77 9.72
N SER A 78 -5.94 -24.58 10.22
CA SER A 78 -5.52 -24.48 11.62
C SER A 78 -4.81 -23.17 11.94
N LEU A 79 -4.02 -22.62 11.00
CA LEU A 79 -3.37 -21.33 11.20
C LEU A 79 -4.39 -20.17 11.13
N ASN A 80 -5.37 -20.23 10.22
CA ASN A 80 -6.49 -19.29 10.22
C ASN A 80 -7.29 -19.33 11.53
N GLU A 81 -7.60 -20.52 12.05
CA GLU A 81 -8.28 -20.66 13.34
C GLU A 81 -7.46 -20.06 14.49
N LEU A 82 -6.14 -20.27 14.49
CA LEU A 82 -5.24 -19.78 15.54
C LEU A 82 -5.08 -18.24 15.50
N LEU A 83 -4.99 -17.66 14.31
CA LEU A 83 -4.71 -16.24 14.09
C LEU A 83 -5.93 -15.39 13.79
N LYS A 84 -7.14 -15.97 13.77
CA LYS A 84 -8.38 -15.23 13.55
C LYS A 84 -8.50 -14.04 14.52
N GLY A 85 -8.75 -12.87 13.96
CA GLY A 85 -8.82 -11.58 14.66
C GLY A 85 -7.45 -10.95 15.00
N GLU A 86 -6.34 -11.60 14.66
CA GLU A 86 -4.99 -11.14 14.95
C GLU A 86 -4.09 -11.07 13.71
N TRP A 87 -4.63 -11.24 12.50
CA TRP A 87 -3.82 -11.13 11.28
C TRP A 87 -3.22 -9.74 11.11
N ALA A 88 -4.00 -8.69 11.40
CA ALA A 88 -3.51 -7.31 11.35
C ALA A 88 -2.45 -7.03 12.42
N ALA A 89 -2.61 -7.56 13.64
CA ALA A 89 -1.61 -7.44 14.70
C ALA A 89 -0.31 -8.16 14.32
N THR A 90 -0.42 -9.37 13.78
CA THR A 90 0.69 -10.18 13.28
C THR A 90 1.43 -9.49 12.14
N ALA A 91 0.71 -8.84 11.22
CA ALA A 91 1.30 -8.08 10.12
C ALA A 91 2.15 -6.88 10.59
N LYS A 92 1.87 -6.36 11.79
CA LYS A 92 2.61 -5.25 12.42
C LYS A 92 3.79 -5.74 13.26
N ASP A 93 4.06 -7.05 13.32
CA ASP A 93 5.21 -7.62 14.02
C ASP A 93 6.43 -7.80 13.11
N GLU A 94 7.64 -7.72 13.67
CA GLU A 94 8.91 -7.88 12.95
C GLU A 94 8.98 -9.21 12.21
N VAL A 95 8.62 -10.30 12.89
CA VAL A 95 8.66 -11.67 12.34
C VAL A 95 7.34 -12.03 11.70
N GLY A 96 6.23 -11.66 12.36
CA GLY A 96 4.88 -11.93 11.88
C GLY A 96 4.60 -11.35 10.50
N SER A 97 5.14 -10.16 10.18
CA SER A 97 4.99 -9.54 8.85
C SER A 97 5.53 -10.42 7.71
N LEU A 98 6.60 -11.18 7.95
CA LEU A 98 7.17 -12.11 6.96
C LEU A 98 6.28 -13.33 6.75
N ILE A 99 5.65 -13.81 7.83
CA ILE A 99 4.70 -14.91 7.78
C ILE A 99 3.44 -14.47 7.01
N VAL A 100 2.91 -13.29 7.29
CA VAL A 100 1.74 -12.77 6.58
C VAL A 100 2.03 -12.60 5.08
N GLN A 101 3.20 -12.08 4.70
CA GLN A 101 3.60 -12.03 3.28
C GLN A 101 3.65 -13.43 2.66
N SER A 102 4.29 -14.40 3.33
CA SER A 102 4.35 -15.77 2.84
C SER A 102 2.97 -16.42 2.68
N VAL A 103 2.05 -16.15 3.62
CA VAL A 103 0.65 -16.56 3.51
C VAL A 103 -0.02 -15.94 2.28
N LEU A 104 0.12 -14.63 2.08
CA LEU A 104 -0.47 -13.90 0.95
C LEU A 104 0.07 -14.38 -0.41
N GLU A 105 1.35 -14.75 -0.49
CA GLU A 105 2.00 -15.28 -1.69
C GLU A 105 1.56 -16.70 -2.03
N ASN A 106 1.57 -17.59 -1.03
CA ASN A 106 1.53 -19.03 -1.27
C ASN A 106 0.12 -19.63 -1.15
N TRP A 107 -0.81 -18.96 -0.45
CA TRP A 107 -2.16 -19.49 -0.28
C TRP A 107 -3.09 -19.10 -1.43
N ASN A 108 -4.04 -19.98 -1.70
CA ASN A 108 -5.14 -19.72 -2.63
C ASN A 108 -6.08 -18.61 -2.10
N GLU A 109 -6.87 -18.00 -2.98
CA GLU A 109 -7.73 -16.85 -2.63
C GLU A 109 -8.71 -17.15 -1.50
N THR A 110 -9.30 -18.34 -1.45
CA THR A 110 -10.24 -18.75 -0.39
C THR A 110 -9.53 -18.84 0.97
N ALA A 111 -8.33 -19.43 1.01
CA ALA A 111 -7.58 -19.61 2.24
C ALA A 111 -7.06 -18.29 2.82
N LYS A 112 -6.68 -17.32 1.98
CA LYS A 112 -6.23 -15.99 2.43
C LYS A 112 -7.33 -14.94 2.56
N ALA A 113 -8.60 -15.31 2.36
CA ALA A 113 -9.73 -14.38 2.41
C ALA A 113 -9.84 -13.67 3.78
N ASP A 114 -9.82 -14.43 4.87
CA ASP A 114 -9.89 -13.91 6.25
C ASP A 114 -8.71 -12.98 6.56
N VAL A 115 -7.50 -13.35 6.12
CA VAL A 115 -6.28 -12.55 6.28
C VAL A 115 -6.44 -11.19 5.58
N VAL A 116 -6.89 -11.20 4.33
CA VAL A 116 -7.10 -9.99 3.53
C VAL A 116 -8.18 -9.12 4.17
N GLU A 117 -9.30 -9.70 4.60
CA GLU A 117 -10.39 -8.95 5.23
C GLU A 117 -9.94 -8.23 6.51
N GLU A 118 -9.21 -8.93 7.38
CA GLU A 118 -8.65 -8.33 8.60
C GLU A 118 -7.65 -7.22 8.29
N LEU A 119 -6.74 -7.42 7.31
CA LEU A 119 -5.80 -6.38 6.87
C LEU A 119 -6.52 -5.14 6.31
N LEU A 120 -7.59 -5.32 5.53
CA LEU A 120 -8.38 -4.21 4.98
C LEU A 120 -9.13 -3.45 6.08
N SER A 121 -9.57 -4.15 7.13
CA SER A 121 -10.26 -3.54 8.26
C SER A 121 -9.36 -2.60 9.08
N ASP A 122 -8.08 -2.96 9.26
CA ASP A 122 -7.08 -2.19 10.01
C ASP A 122 -5.98 -1.59 9.12
N ILE A 123 -6.33 -1.32 7.86
CA ILE A 123 -5.37 -0.96 6.80
C ILE A 123 -4.54 0.28 7.11
N TYR A 124 -5.13 1.27 7.79
CA TYR A 124 -4.42 2.48 8.20
C TYR A 124 -3.29 2.13 9.16
N SER A 125 -3.60 1.40 10.24
CA SER A 125 -2.61 1.00 11.23
C SER A 125 -1.51 0.13 10.61
N CYS A 126 -1.86 -0.76 9.68
CA CYS A 126 -0.86 -1.54 8.96
C CYS A 126 0.03 -0.67 8.06
N ALA A 127 -0.54 0.24 7.27
CA ALA A 127 0.19 1.03 6.27
C ALA A 127 1.17 2.04 6.89
N VAL A 128 0.87 2.60 8.07
CA VAL A 128 1.74 3.59 8.76
C VAL A 128 2.74 2.95 9.74
N GLN A 129 2.78 1.62 9.82
CA GLN A 129 3.61 0.91 10.79
C GLN A 129 4.88 0.35 10.15
N GLN A 130 5.98 0.34 10.91
CA GLN A 130 7.34 0.03 10.45
C GLN A 130 7.52 -1.33 9.74
N TRP A 131 6.69 -2.33 10.06
CA TRP A 131 6.65 -3.67 9.47
C TRP A 131 5.41 -3.88 8.58
N GLY A 132 4.24 -3.41 9.04
CA GLY A 132 2.96 -3.54 8.34
C GLY A 132 2.96 -2.88 6.96
N ASN A 133 3.72 -1.80 6.78
CA ASN A 133 3.82 -1.13 5.47
C ASN A 133 4.35 -2.08 4.39
N PHE A 134 5.27 -2.99 4.72
CA PHE A 134 5.78 -3.98 3.77
C PHE A 134 4.71 -4.98 3.37
N VAL A 135 3.84 -5.39 4.30
CA VAL A 135 2.70 -6.27 4.02
C VAL A 135 1.70 -5.60 3.08
N ILE A 136 1.38 -4.33 3.32
CA ILE A 136 0.46 -3.57 2.45
C ILE A 136 1.06 -3.37 1.06
N LEU A 137 2.34 -3.00 0.97
CA LEU A 137 3.05 -2.87 -0.32
C LEU A 137 3.06 -4.20 -1.09
N HIS A 138 3.34 -5.30 -0.39
CA HIS A 138 3.29 -6.64 -0.96
C HIS A 138 1.92 -6.95 -1.55
N LEU A 139 0.84 -6.65 -0.80
CA LEU A 139 -0.53 -6.87 -1.26
C LEU A 139 -0.87 -6.00 -2.48
N ILE A 140 -0.41 -4.75 -2.53
CA ILE A 140 -0.60 -3.86 -3.70
C ILE A 140 0.06 -4.47 -4.95
N GLU A 141 1.24 -5.05 -4.81
CA GLU A 141 2.03 -5.58 -5.92
C GLU A 141 1.52 -6.92 -6.45
N HIS A 142 0.99 -7.79 -5.58
CA HIS A 142 0.70 -9.18 -5.93
C HIS A 142 -0.80 -9.53 -5.93
N SER A 143 -1.66 -8.68 -5.39
CA SER A 143 -3.11 -8.91 -5.48
C SER A 143 -3.62 -8.69 -6.90
N THR A 144 -4.66 -9.42 -7.28
CA THR A 144 -5.34 -9.26 -8.58
C THR A 144 -6.86 -9.30 -8.38
N GLY A 145 -7.60 -9.00 -9.45
CA GLY A 145 -9.07 -9.16 -9.48
C GLY A 145 -9.79 -8.37 -8.39
N ALA A 146 -10.69 -9.04 -7.66
CA ALA A 146 -11.55 -8.41 -6.66
C ALA A 146 -10.77 -7.93 -5.43
N ILE A 147 -9.69 -8.62 -5.04
CA ILE A 147 -8.88 -8.25 -3.88
C ILE A 147 -8.16 -6.93 -4.16
N GLN A 148 -7.49 -6.83 -5.31
CA GLN A 148 -6.77 -5.62 -5.69
C GLN A 148 -7.69 -4.41 -5.79
N LYS A 149 -8.85 -4.60 -6.42
CA LYS A 149 -9.86 -3.54 -6.53
C LYS A 149 -10.29 -3.02 -5.15
N LYS A 150 -10.69 -3.91 -4.23
CA LYS A 150 -11.08 -3.54 -2.87
C LYS A 150 -9.94 -2.83 -2.11
N LEU A 151 -8.71 -3.32 -2.26
CA LEU A 151 -7.53 -2.73 -1.64
C LEU A 151 -7.31 -1.30 -2.13
N PHE A 152 -7.37 -1.08 -3.44
CA PHE A 152 -7.12 0.24 -4.01
C PHE A 152 -8.22 1.21 -3.63
N GLU A 153 -9.49 0.80 -3.77
CA GLU A 153 -10.64 1.60 -3.33
C GLU A 153 -10.53 2.01 -1.86
N ARG A 154 -10.09 1.09 -0.99
CA ARG A 154 -9.87 1.39 0.43
C ARG A 154 -8.71 2.36 0.65
N LEU A 155 -7.55 2.12 0.05
CA LEU A 155 -6.36 2.99 0.21
C LEU A 155 -6.57 4.40 -0.36
N THR A 156 -7.41 4.55 -1.39
CA THR A 156 -7.73 5.84 -2.02
C THR A 156 -9.03 6.46 -1.50
N GLU A 157 -9.63 5.90 -0.45
CA GLU A 157 -10.78 6.52 0.21
C GLU A 157 -10.41 7.90 0.74
N THR A 158 -11.19 8.92 0.38
CA THR A 158 -10.84 10.35 0.51
C THR A 158 -10.13 10.73 1.82
N GLN A 159 -10.72 10.39 2.97
CA GLN A 159 -10.16 10.74 4.27
C GLN A 159 -8.85 10.00 4.56
N LEU A 160 -8.85 8.68 4.31
CA LEU A 160 -7.70 7.82 4.57
C LEU A 160 -6.52 8.16 3.66
N ALA A 161 -6.79 8.40 2.38
CA ALA A 161 -5.77 8.74 1.41
C ALA A 161 -5.01 10.02 1.77
N CYS A 162 -5.72 11.03 2.27
CA CYS A 162 -5.09 12.27 2.73
C CYS A 162 -4.16 12.03 3.93
N GLU A 163 -4.56 11.17 4.89
CA GLU A 163 -3.73 10.82 6.05
C GLU A 163 -2.50 10.02 5.64
N LEU A 164 -2.67 9.01 4.78
CA LEU A 164 -1.58 8.19 4.30
C LEU A 164 -0.56 9.03 3.52
N SER A 165 -1.02 9.97 2.69
CA SER A 165 -0.12 10.83 1.89
C SER A 165 0.78 11.74 2.73
N ILE A 166 0.45 12.01 4.00
CA ILE A 166 1.31 12.77 4.92
C ILE A 166 2.02 11.88 5.95
N ASP A 167 1.96 10.56 5.81
CA ASP A 167 2.74 9.63 6.62
C ASP A 167 3.98 9.13 5.85
N ASN A 168 5.10 8.91 6.55
CA ASN A 168 6.36 8.49 5.93
C ASN A 168 6.33 7.08 5.33
N PHE A 169 5.48 6.20 5.86
CA PHE A 169 5.26 4.86 5.32
C PHE A 169 4.01 4.80 4.45
N GLY A 170 2.92 5.44 4.90
CA GLY A 170 1.65 5.51 4.18
C GLY A 170 1.78 6.11 2.78
N ALA A 171 2.60 7.15 2.61
CA ALA A 171 2.79 7.80 1.31
C ALA A 171 3.36 6.83 0.26
N LYS A 172 4.18 5.86 0.68
CA LYS A 172 4.70 4.81 -0.21
C LYS A 172 3.60 3.89 -0.72
N ALA A 173 2.62 3.57 0.12
CA ALA A 173 1.45 2.80 -0.29
C ALA A 173 0.63 3.57 -1.33
N ILE A 174 0.39 4.87 -1.11
CA ILE A 174 -0.29 5.73 -2.08
C ILE A 174 0.48 5.79 -3.41
N GLU A 175 1.77 6.10 -3.38
CA GLU A 175 2.60 6.10 -4.60
C GLU A 175 2.53 4.78 -5.37
N LYS A 176 2.58 3.66 -4.64
CA LYS A 176 2.54 2.33 -5.25
C LYS A 176 1.17 2.07 -5.88
N VAL A 177 0.07 2.41 -5.21
CA VAL A 177 -1.28 2.29 -5.78
C VAL A 177 -1.40 3.12 -7.06
N LEU A 178 -0.95 4.38 -7.06
CA LEU A 178 -1.02 5.25 -8.25
C LEU A 178 -0.22 4.67 -9.42
N LYS A 179 0.96 4.08 -9.15
CA LYS A 179 1.81 3.42 -10.17
C LYS A 179 1.17 2.15 -10.71
N VAL A 180 0.66 1.27 -9.84
CA VAL A 180 0.15 -0.07 -10.23
C VAL A 180 -1.23 0.01 -10.86
N SER A 181 -2.11 0.89 -10.37
CA SER A 181 -3.43 1.12 -10.98
C SER A 181 -3.36 1.72 -12.39
N GLY A 182 -2.26 2.41 -12.69
CA GLY A 182 -2.05 3.15 -13.94
C GLY A 182 -2.51 4.61 -13.81
N MET A 183 -1.70 5.53 -14.36
CA MET A 183 -1.90 6.98 -14.20
C MET A 183 -3.18 7.52 -14.86
N GLU A 184 -3.74 6.78 -15.81
CA GLU A 184 -5.02 7.09 -16.48
C GLU A 184 -6.21 6.38 -15.84
N SER A 185 -5.99 5.65 -14.73
CA SER A 185 -7.06 4.92 -14.08
C SER A 185 -7.97 5.83 -13.28
N ARG A 186 -9.23 5.41 -13.16
CA ARG A 186 -10.22 6.07 -12.31
C ARG A 186 -9.78 6.19 -10.84
N ILE A 187 -8.96 5.25 -10.35
CA ILE A 187 -8.40 5.31 -8.99
C ILE A 187 -7.53 6.57 -8.80
N VAL A 188 -6.71 6.90 -9.80
CA VAL A 188 -5.86 8.11 -9.78
C VAL A 188 -6.73 9.37 -9.88
N GLU A 189 -7.74 9.36 -10.74
CA GLU A 189 -8.70 10.47 -10.86
C GLU A 189 -9.45 10.73 -9.54
N ASP A 190 -9.99 9.67 -8.93
CA ASP A 190 -10.75 9.74 -7.67
C ASP A 190 -9.85 10.17 -6.50
N TYR A 191 -8.58 9.72 -6.46
CA TYR A 191 -7.60 10.20 -5.50
C TYR A 191 -7.29 11.68 -5.67
N VAL A 192 -7.01 12.14 -6.89
CA VAL A 192 -6.67 13.55 -7.15
C VAL A 192 -7.86 14.46 -6.86
N LYS A 193 -9.05 14.04 -7.27
CA LYS A 193 -10.30 14.73 -6.95
C LYS A 193 -10.48 14.83 -5.44
N SER A 194 -10.25 13.73 -4.72
CA SER A 194 -10.30 13.69 -3.26
C SER A 194 -9.36 14.72 -2.63
N ILE A 195 -8.07 14.75 -2.99
CA ILE A 195 -7.14 15.72 -2.38
C ILE A 195 -7.40 17.18 -2.80
N CYS A 196 -8.03 17.40 -3.95
CA CYS A 196 -8.36 18.74 -4.47
C CYS A 196 -9.68 19.30 -3.93
N GLU A 197 -10.66 18.44 -3.63
CA GLU A 197 -11.99 18.84 -3.13
C GLU A 197 -12.14 18.68 -1.62
N TYR A 198 -11.36 17.80 -0.99
CA TYR A 198 -11.45 17.53 0.44
C TYR A 198 -10.79 18.66 1.25
N GLY A 199 -11.63 19.48 1.86
CA GLY A 199 -11.25 20.44 2.89
C GLY A 199 -12.30 20.64 3.99
N HIS A 200 -13.48 20.02 3.86
CA HIS A 200 -14.58 20.24 4.78
C HIS A 200 -14.38 19.48 6.10
N GLY A 201 -14.08 20.24 7.16
CA GLY A 201 -14.22 19.76 8.54
C GLY A 201 -12.97 19.19 9.22
N ARG A 202 -11.80 19.19 8.57
CA ARG A 202 -10.53 18.92 9.26
C ARG A 202 -9.83 20.21 9.66
N PRO A 203 -9.36 20.36 10.91
CA PRO A 203 -8.44 21.42 11.24
C PRO A 203 -7.19 21.26 10.36
N ALA A 204 -6.68 22.38 9.83
CA ALA A 204 -5.41 22.41 9.13
C ALA A 204 -4.35 21.64 9.92
N SER A 205 -3.48 20.89 9.25
CA SER A 205 -2.42 20.16 9.94
C SER A 205 -1.59 21.13 10.81
N VAL A 206 -1.01 20.66 11.93
CA VAL A 206 -0.13 21.51 12.76
C VAL A 206 0.98 22.14 11.91
N ASN A 207 1.47 21.41 10.90
CA ASN A 207 2.44 21.92 9.95
C ASN A 207 1.87 23.09 9.12
N LEU A 208 0.65 22.99 8.60
CA LEU A 208 -0.02 24.09 7.90
C LEU A 208 -0.37 25.25 8.84
N ILE A 209 -0.80 24.98 10.09
CA ILE A 209 -1.06 26.02 11.10
C ILE A 209 0.23 26.76 11.46
N LEU A 210 1.32 26.04 11.74
CA LEU A 210 2.63 26.62 12.04
C LEU A 210 3.18 27.38 10.83
N PHE A 211 3.00 26.84 9.63
CA PHE A 211 3.33 27.48 8.37
C PHE A 211 2.56 28.80 8.20
N CYS A 212 1.23 28.79 8.33
CA CYS A 212 0.39 29.98 8.28
C CYS A 212 0.78 31.00 9.36
N ARG A 213 1.05 30.53 10.59
CA ARG A 213 1.47 31.36 11.73
C ARG A 213 2.86 31.98 11.53
N HIS A 214 3.76 31.29 10.83
CA HIS A 214 5.06 31.85 10.41
C HIS A 214 4.91 32.90 9.31
N ILE A 215 3.84 32.83 8.50
CA ILE A 215 3.72 33.73 7.34
C ILE A 215 2.96 35.02 7.65
N ASN A 216 1.94 35.06 8.54
CA ASN A 216 1.58 36.30 9.28
C ASN A 216 0.55 36.07 10.42
N ARG A 217 0.53 36.99 11.40
CA ARG A 217 -0.20 36.94 12.68
C ARG A 217 -1.59 37.61 12.66
N ALA A 218 -2.14 37.96 11.50
CA ALA A 218 -3.44 38.62 11.40
C ALA A 218 -4.10 38.21 10.08
N GLU A 219 -5.38 37.82 10.18
CA GLU A 219 -6.28 37.40 9.11
C GLU A 219 -6.06 35.96 8.59
N HIS A 220 -7.04 35.10 8.87
CA HIS A 220 -7.13 33.72 8.39
C HIS A 220 -8.22 33.62 7.29
N PRO A 221 -7.91 33.83 6.00
CA PRO A 221 -8.88 33.71 4.92
C PRO A 221 -8.79 32.34 4.24
N PHE A 222 -8.82 31.24 5.01
CA PHE A 222 -8.86 29.89 4.42
C PHE A 222 -10.09 29.16 4.89
N GLU A 223 -11.24 29.53 4.30
CA GLU A 223 -12.45 28.73 4.37
C GLU A 223 -12.20 27.39 3.67
N SER A 224 -11.89 26.36 4.48
CA SER A 224 -12.41 24.99 4.39
C SER A 224 -12.35 24.21 3.07
N MET A 225 -11.72 24.67 1.98
CA MET A 225 -11.87 23.98 0.69
C MET A 225 -10.55 23.39 0.15
N ILE A 226 -9.38 23.83 0.63
CA ILE A 226 -8.08 23.54 -0.01
C ILE A 226 -7.00 23.21 1.03
N ALA A 227 -7.39 22.57 2.14
CA ALA A 227 -6.45 22.18 3.18
C ALA A 227 -5.60 20.98 2.75
N SER A 228 -6.20 19.93 2.19
CA SER A 228 -5.52 18.64 2.02
C SER A 228 -4.43 18.63 0.94
N LEU A 229 -4.68 19.14 -0.27
CA LEU A 229 -3.63 19.25 -1.30
C LEU A 229 -2.41 20.03 -0.79
N ILE A 230 -2.65 21.08 0.00
CA ILE A 230 -1.60 21.97 0.50
C ILE A 230 -0.90 21.37 1.71
N ASP A 231 -1.64 20.72 2.61
CA ASP A 231 -1.10 19.91 3.71
C ASP A 231 -0.15 18.84 3.16
N ILE A 232 -0.57 18.12 2.11
CA ILE A 232 0.24 17.10 1.43
C ILE A 232 1.48 17.74 0.80
N ALA A 233 1.34 18.88 0.12
CA ALA A 233 2.48 19.57 -0.49
C ALA A 233 3.51 20.08 0.53
N CYS A 234 3.06 20.45 1.74
CA CYS A 234 3.93 20.91 2.82
C CYS A 234 4.61 19.76 3.57
N HIS A 235 4.14 18.52 3.41
CA HIS A 235 4.75 17.35 4.03
C HIS A 235 5.84 16.75 3.14
N GLN A 236 6.97 16.32 3.74
CA GLN A 236 8.09 15.74 2.97
C GLN A 236 7.67 14.48 2.21
N ALA A 237 6.89 13.60 2.84
CA ALA A 237 6.36 12.39 2.20
C ALA A 237 5.32 12.72 1.12
N GLY A 238 4.42 13.67 1.41
CA GLY A 238 3.36 14.07 0.47
C GLY A 238 3.91 14.75 -0.78
N ALA A 239 5.00 15.50 -0.66
CA ALA A 239 5.70 16.07 -1.80
C ALA A 239 6.16 15.03 -2.83
N GLN A 240 6.50 13.81 -2.41
CA GLN A 240 6.87 12.71 -3.30
C GLN A 240 5.66 12.22 -4.11
N VAL A 241 4.52 12.05 -3.44
CA VAL A 241 3.25 11.69 -4.09
C VAL A 241 2.85 12.74 -5.13
N LEU A 242 2.94 14.03 -4.79
CA LEU A 242 2.59 15.10 -5.73
C LEU A 242 3.58 15.19 -6.88
N THR A 243 4.87 14.99 -6.63
CA THR A 243 5.90 14.97 -7.69
C THR A 243 5.60 13.86 -8.69
N LEU A 244 5.28 12.66 -8.23
CA LEU A 244 4.86 11.54 -9.08
C LEU A 244 3.69 11.92 -9.98
N LEU A 245 2.65 12.57 -9.42
CA LEU A 245 1.50 13.03 -10.19
C LEU A 245 1.90 14.09 -11.22
N PHE A 246 2.71 15.09 -10.87
CA PHE A 246 3.13 16.11 -11.83
C PHE A 246 4.03 15.58 -12.94
N THR A 247 4.85 14.57 -12.66
CA THR A 247 5.76 14.02 -13.68
C THR A 247 5.08 13.02 -14.60
N SER A 248 4.09 12.27 -14.10
CA SER A 248 3.61 11.05 -14.76
C SER A 248 2.12 11.03 -15.04
N ALA A 249 1.31 11.89 -14.43
CA ALA A 249 -0.12 11.94 -14.69
C ALA A 249 -0.45 12.69 -16.01
N PRO A 250 -1.60 12.38 -16.63
CA PRO A 250 -2.11 13.12 -17.78
C PRO A 250 -2.29 14.62 -17.50
N ASN A 251 -2.28 15.45 -18.55
CA ASN A 251 -2.49 16.90 -18.44
C ASN A 251 -3.78 17.24 -17.69
N SER A 252 -4.89 16.54 -17.96
CA SER A 252 -6.17 16.76 -17.27
C SER A 252 -6.05 16.72 -15.74
N ILE A 253 -5.27 15.78 -15.22
CA ILE A 253 -5.02 15.62 -13.78
C ILE A 253 -4.11 16.75 -13.27
N ARG A 254 -3.03 17.04 -14.00
CA ARG A 254 -2.09 18.12 -13.62
C ARG A 254 -2.79 19.47 -13.60
N ASP A 255 -3.59 19.76 -14.61
CA ASP A 255 -4.36 21.00 -14.75
C ASP A 255 -5.38 21.15 -13.62
N LEU A 256 -6.04 20.06 -13.21
CA LEU A 256 -6.94 20.08 -12.04
C LEU A 256 -6.22 20.49 -10.75
N MET A 257 -5.04 19.90 -10.50
CA MET A 257 -4.23 20.24 -9.33
C MET A 257 -3.75 21.69 -9.39
N ILE A 258 -3.30 22.15 -10.56
CA ILE A 258 -2.88 23.55 -10.80
C ILE A 258 -4.04 24.49 -10.52
N GLN A 259 -5.19 24.29 -11.19
CA GLN A 259 -6.37 25.14 -11.02
C GLN A 259 -6.84 25.20 -9.57
N THR A 260 -6.74 24.10 -8.83
CA THR A 260 -7.08 24.06 -7.39
C THR A 260 -6.16 24.99 -6.58
N VAL A 261 -4.85 24.91 -6.81
CA VAL A 261 -3.87 25.79 -6.15
C VAL A 261 -4.08 27.25 -6.54
N VAL A 262 -4.40 27.54 -7.80
CA VAL A 262 -4.69 28.89 -8.30
C VAL A 262 -5.94 29.48 -7.63
N ARG A 263 -7.04 28.73 -7.63
CA ARG A 263 -8.33 29.14 -7.03
C ARG A 263 -8.20 29.42 -5.54
N SER A 264 -7.29 28.73 -4.85
CA SER A 264 -7.02 28.93 -3.43
C SER A 264 -6.48 30.31 -3.05
N LYS A 265 -5.98 31.09 -4.02
CA LYS A 265 -5.22 32.33 -3.78
C LYS A 265 -3.94 32.14 -2.94
N ILE A 266 -3.59 30.92 -2.54
CA ILE A 266 -2.38 30.59 -1.77
C ILE A 266 -1.13 30.72 -2.64
N ALA A 267 -1.24 30.52 -3.96
CA ALA A 267 -0.14 30.79 -4.90
C ALA A 267 0.44 32.21 -4.74
N ARG A 268 -0.42 33.23 -4.50
CA ARG A 268 0.02 34.62 -4.25
C ARG A 268 0.82 34.76 -2.95
N PHE A 269 0.49 33.95 -1.94
CA PHE A 269 1.16 33.94 -0.65
C PHE A 269 2.49 33.18 -0.68
N ILE A 270 2.51 32.08 -1.43
CA ILE A 270 3.68 31.22 -1.65
C ILE A 270 4.72 31.90 -2.53
N LEU A 271 4.33 32.49 -3.66
CA LEU A 271 5.24 33.22 -4.55
C LEU A 271 5.83 34.48 -3.90
N GLY A 272 5.15 35.05 -2.91
CA GLY A 272 5.59 36.24 -2.19
C GLY A 272 6.65 36.00 -1.12
N LYS A 273 6.91 34.74 -0.70
CA LYS A 273 7.92 34.44 0.33
C LYS A 273 8.81 33.25 -0.05
N SER A 274 10.11 33.48 0.09
CA SER A 274 11.19 32.53 -0.21
C SER A 274 11.20 31.36 0.80
N ASN A 275 10.33 30.36 0.61
CA ASN A 275 10.38 29.11 1.36
C ASN A 275 10.82 27.97 0.43
N ARG A 276 12.05 27.48 0.66
CA ARG A 276 12.79 26.57 -0.23
C ARG A 276 12.10 25.21 -0.45
N LEU A 277 11.33 24.71 0.53
CA LEU A 277 10.60 23.44 0.40
C LEU A 277 9.42 23.57 -0.58
N ILE A 278 8.73 24.69 -0.49
CA ILE A 278 7.57 25.02 -1.31
C ILE A 278 8.00 25.44 -2.71
N SER A 279 9.13 26.14 -2.84
CA SER A 279 9.71 26.47 -4.14
C SER A 279 10.34 25.28 -4.87
N VAL A 280 10.21 24.05 -4.39
CA VAL A 280 10.67 22.85 -5.12
C VAL A 280 9.47 21.98 -5.48
N THR A 281 8.55 21.74 -4.54
CA THR A 281 7.36 20.91 -4.78
C THR A 281 6.23 21.68 -5.47
N LEU A 282 5.99 22.93 -5.08
CA LEU A 282 4.96 23.80 -5.67
C LEU A 282 5.55 24.72 -6.75
N PHE A 283 6.85 24.64 -7.03
CA PHE A 283 7.46 25.44 -8.10
C PHE A 283 7.05 25.00 -9.51
N PRO A 284 6.94 23.70 -9.85
CA PRO A 284 6.32 23.28 -11.11
C PRO A 284 4.90 23.82 -11.27
N LEU A 285 4.12 23.79 -10.18
CA LEU A 285 2.78 24.39 -10.08
C LEU A 285 2.79 25.90 -10.31
N CYS A 286 3.77 26.60 -9.75
CA CYS A 286 3.92 28.05 -9.85
C CYS A 286 4.54 28.53 -11.18
N THR A 287 5.38 27.72 -11.84
CA THR A 287 5.93 28.02 -13.17
C THR A 287 4.88 27.84 -14.25
N LEU A 288 4.10 26.76 -14.20
CA LEU A 288 2.97 26.55 -15.11
C LEU A 288 1.90 27.65 -14.95
N TYR A 289 1.64 28.07 -13.71
CA TYR A 289 0.76 29.21 -13.44
C TYR A 289 1.26 30.55 -14.01
N ARG A 290 2.57 30.74 -14.11
CA ARG A 290 3.16 32.00 -14.61
C ARG A 290 2.97 32.12 -16.13
N ASP A 291 2.91 31.00 -16.84
CA ASP A 291 2.68 30.96 -18.29
C ASP A 291 1.19 31.09 -18.65
N GLU A 292 0.26 30.71 -17.76
CA GLU A 292 -1.20 30.94 -17.95
C GLU A 292 -1.67 32.37 -17.61
N MET A 293 -0.90 33.11 -16.80
CA MET A 293 -1.22 34.48 -16.35
C MET A 293 -0.52 35.58 -17.16
N ALA A 294 0.33 35.21 -18.12
CA ALA A 294 1.01 36.11 -19.06
C ALA A 294 0.24 36.21 -20.37
#